data_AF-A0A0V0GWJ9-F1
#
_entry.id   AF-A0A0V0GWJ9-F1
#
_cell.length_a   1.000
_cell.length_b   1.000
_cell.length_c   1.000
_cell.angle_alpha   90.00
_cell.angle_beta   90.00
_cell.angle_gamma   90.00
#
_symmetry.space_group_name_H-M   'P 1'
#
loop_
_entity.id
_entity.type
_entity.pdbx_description
1 polymer ?
#
loop_
_entity_poly.entity_id
_entity_poly.type
_entity_poly.pdbx_seq_one_letter_code
_entity_poly.pdbx_strand_id
1 'polypeptide(L)'
;MAAGRLAYDVEKLSDREAADFVMRQLKKMFPDAPEPVQYLVSRWGTDPDSLGCYSYDLVGKPTDIYDKLRAPLGNLFFGGEAVCMDDHQGSVHGAYSAGIIAAEDCCQHLIKRLGSVQLVSSREEILKSIVPLKISRM
;
A
#
# COMPACT_ATOMS: atom_id res chain seq x y z
N MET A 1 9.77 15.20 -7.17
CA MET A 1 8.94 14.37 -6.28
C MET A 1 8.58 15.19 -5.06
N ALA A 2 7.30 15.26 -4.68
CA ALA A 2 6.91 15.87 -3.41
C ALA A 2 7.20 14.87 -2.28
N ALA A 3 8.01 15.24 -1.31
CA ALA A 3 8.45 14.37 -0.22
C ALA A 3 8.70 15.19 1.06
N GLY A 4 8.73 14.52 2.21
CA GLY A 4 8.90 15.17 3.51
C GLY A 4 7.81 16.24 3.74
N ARG A 5 8.20 17.40 4.28
CA ARG A 5 7.24 18.50 4.55
C ARG A 5 6.55 19.01 3.29
N LEU A 6 7.23 18.98 2.14
CA LEU A 6 6.65 19.44 0.87
C LEU A 6 5.44 18.60 0.45
N ALA A 7 5.39 17.30 0.78
CA ALA A 7 4.22 16.47 0.47
C ALA A 7 2.95 17.05 1.12
N TYR A 8 3.02 17.36 2.41
CA TYR A 8 1.91 17.96 3.15
C TYR A 8 1.51 19.35 2.65
N ASP A 9 2.47 20.15 2.18
CA ASP A 9 2.18 21.49 1.67
C ASP A 9 1.54 21.44 0.28
N VAL A 10 1.95 20.50 -0.57
CA VAL A 10 1.33 20.29 -1.89
C VAL A 10 -0.09 19.76 -1.77
N GLU A 11 -0.41 18.93 -0.78
CA GLU A 11 -1.80 18.43 -0.59
C GLU A 11 -2.82 19.54 -0.30
N LYS A 12 -2.37 20.68 0.24
CA LYS A 12 -3.22 21.86 0.51
C LYS A 12 -3.54 22.69 -0.74
N LEU A 13 -2.82 22.47 -1.83
CA LEU A 13 -3.01 23.17 -3.08
C LEU A 13 -4.13 22.51 -3.90
N SER A 14 -4.83 23.30 -4.71
CA SER A 14 -5.62 22.74 -5.81
C SER A 14 -4.72 22.07 -6.85
N ASP A 15 -5.28 21.18 -7.68
CA ASP A 15 -4.50 20.48 -8.71
C ASP A 15 -3.80 21.44 -9.66
N ARG A 16 -4.48 22.54 -10.03
CA ARG A 16 -3.93 23.58 -10.89
C ARG A 16 -2.75 24.30 -10.22
N GLU A 17 -2.88 24.68 -8.95
CA GLU A 17 -1.79 25.35 -8.24
C GLU A 17 -0.56 24.45 -8.07
N ALA A 18 -0.76 23.14 -7.83
CA ALA A 18 0.31 22.17 -7.79
C ALA A 18 0.98 22.00 -9.16
N ALA A 19 0.21 21.91 -10.25
CA ALA A 19 0.72 21.86 -11.61
C ALA A 19 1.52 23.12 -11.97
N ASP A 20 0.98 24.31 -11.67
CA ASP A 20 1.63 25.60 -11.91
C ASP A 20 2.92 25.73 -11.08
N PHE A 21 2.94 25.21 -9.85
CA PHE A 21 4.16 25.14 -9.03
C PHE A 21 5.25 24.32 -9.71
N VAL A 22 4.92 23.14 -10.25
CA VAL A 22 5.86 22.29 -10.99
C VAL A 22 6.33 22.96 -12.28
N MET A 23 5.41 23.54 -13.07
CA MET A 23 5.72 24.21 -14.33
C MET A 23 6.64 25.41 -14.14
N ARG A 24 6.48 26.17 -13.04
CA ARG A 24 7.42 27.26 -12.68
C ARG A 24 8.84 26.76 -12.42
N GLN A 25 9.02 25.57 -11.85
CA GLN A 25 10.36 25.01 -11.68
C GLN A 25 10.89 24.45 -13.00
N LEU A 26 10.04 23.77 -13.78
CA LEU A 26 10.42 23.19 -15.07
C LEU A 26 10.90 24.28 -16.05
N LYS A 27 10.19 25.40 -16.15
CA LYS A 27 10.54 26.52 -17.04
C LYS A 27 11.84 27.22 -16.70
N LYS A 28 12.35 27.09 -15.46
CA LYS A 28 13.71 27.57 -15.13
C LYS A 28 14.80 26.76 -15.83
N MET A 29 14.54 25.47 -16.06
CA MET A 29 15.47 24.56 -16.75
C MET A 29 15.20 24.52 -18.26
N PHE A 30 13.92 24.63 -18.64
CA PHE A 30 13.44 24.55 -20.02
C PHE A 30 12.46 25.70 -20.31
N PRO A 31 12.96 26.89 -20.67
CA PRO A 31 12.13 28.10 -20.83
C PRO A 31 10.93 27.94 -21.76
N ASP A 32 11.09 27.13 -22.81
CA ASP A 32 10.06 26.89 -23.84
C ASP A 32 9.18 25.67 -23.54
N ALA A 33 9.22 25.12 -22.32
CA ALA A 33 8.36 23.99 -21.95
C ALA A 33 6.88 24.37 -22.11
N PRO A 34 6.10 23.60 -22.90
CA PRO A 34 4.69 23.90 -23.13
C PRO A 34 3.85 23.59 -21.89
N GLU A 35 2.65 24.17 -21.83
CA GLU A 35 1.69 23.84 -20.78
C GLU A 35 1.27 22.36 -20.84
N PRO A 36 1.04 21.70 -19.69
CA PRO A 36 0.62 20.32 -19.65
C PRO A 36 -0.80 20.17 -20.23
N VAL A 37 -0.97 19.20 -21.12
CA VAL A 37 -2.31 18.85 -21.66
C VAL A 37 -3.20 18.23 -20.58
N GLN A 38 -2.60 17.49 -19.65
CA GLN A 38 -3.29 16.87 -18.53
C GLN A 38 -2.32 16.69 -17.35
N TYR A 39 -2.86 16.74 -16.14
CA TYR A 39 -2.14 16.47 -14.90
C TYR A 39 -3.06 15.74 -13.92
N LEU A 40 -2.45 14.99 -13.00
CA LEU A 40 -3.11 14.31 -11.89
C LEU A 40 -2.25 14.54 -10.64
N VAL A 41 -2.89 14.91 -9.54
CA VAL A 41 -2.22 15.19 -8.27
C VAL A 41 -2.77 14.23 -7.21
N SER A 42 -1.98 13.24 -6.83
CA SER A 42 -2.33 12.30 -5.76
C SER A 42 -2.22 12.94 -4.38
N ARG A 43 -3.15 12.63 -3.47
CA ARG A 43 -3.16 13.10 -2.08
C ARG A 43 -3.24 11.93 -1.10
N TRP A 44 -2.20 11.11 -1.09
CA TRP A 44 -2.18 9.88 -0.30
C TRP A 44 -2.36 10.12 1.20
N GLY A 45 -1.84 11.23 1.74
CA GLY A 45 -1.92 11.55 3.17
C GLY A 45 -3.32 11.91 3.67
N THR A 46 -4.19 12.37 2.77
CA THR A 46 -5.58 12.76 3.09
C THR A 46 -6.63 11.84 2.45
N ASP A 47 -6.21 10.92 1.59
CA ASP A 47 -7.06 9.86 1.07
C ASP A 47 -7.58 8.97 2.21
N PRO A 48 -8.91 8.79 2.38
CA PRO A 48 -9.47 8.08 3.53
C PRO A 48 -9.20 6.57 3.54
N ASP A 49 -8.86 5.99 2.39
CA ASP A 49 -8.59 4.55 2.26
C ASP A 49 -7.10 4.23 2.45
N SER A 50 -6.22 5.24 2.43
CA SER A 50 -4.76 5.08 2.49
C SER A 50 -4.11 5.80 3.68
N LEU A 51 -4.50 7.05 3.95
CA LEU A 51 -3.99 7.92 5.03
C LEU A 51 -2.44 8.04 5.07
N GLY A 52 -1.79 7.80 3.92
CA GLY A 52 -0.35 7.73 3.77
C GLY A 52 0.05 6.96 2.51
N CYS A 53 1.34 6.97 2.21
CA CYS A 53 1.88 6.28 1.01
C CYS A 53 2.23 4.82 1.31
N TYR A 54 3.06 4.62 2.34
CA TYR A 54 3.60 3.34 2.77
C TYR A 54 4.27 3.48 4.14
N SER A 55 4.43 2.35 4.83
CA SER A 55 5.10 2.27 6.13
C SER A 55 6.59 2.61 6.05
N TYR A 56 7.12 3.09 7.18
CA TYR A 56 8.55 3.31 7.37
C TYR A 56 8.91 3.14 8.84
N ASP A 57 10.18 2.85 9.11
CA ASP A 57 10.70 2.70 10.46
C ASP A 57 10.86 4.05 11.17
N LEU A 58 10.13 4.22 12.27
CA LEU A 58 10.31 5.36 13.16
C LEU A 58 11.57 5.20 14.02
N VAL A 59 12.24 6.33 14.28
CA VAL A 59 13.35 6.38 15.25
C VAL A 59 12.85 5.91 16.61
N GLY A 60 13.52 4.91 17.18
CA GLY A 60 13.16 4.35 18.49
C GLY A 60 11.96 3.40 18.47
N LYS A 61 11.54 2.89 17.30
CA LYS A 61 10.50 1.86 17.23
C LYS A 61 10.89 0.63 18.09
N PRO A 62 9.91 -0.07 18.68
CA PRO A 62 10.16 -1.37 19.32
C PRO A 62 10.69 -2.39 18.31
N THR A 63 11.60 -3.27 18.74
CA THR A 63 12.15 -4.33 17.88
C THR A 63 11.13 -5.41 17.53
N ASP A 64 10.09 -5.56 18.37
CA ASP A 64 9.02 -6.56 18.22
C ASP A 64 7.77 -6.03 17.52
N ILE A 65 7.82 -4.83 16.93
CA ILE A 65 6.64 -4.19 16.34
C ILE A 65 6.02 -5.02 15.21
N TYR A 66 6.86 -5.66 14.38
CA TYR A 66 6.41 -6.47 13.25
C TYR A 66 5.84 -7.82 13.71
N ASP A 67 6.45 -8.44 14.72
CA ASP A 67 5.89 -9.64 15.35
C ASP A 67 4.49 -9.36 15.91
N LYS A 68 4.32 -8.22 16.58
CA LYS A 68 3.03 -7.78 17.12
C LYS A 68 2.01 -7.50 16.02
N LEU A 69 2.42 -6.82 14.95
CA LEU A 69 1.50 -6.43 13.87
C LEU A 69 1.04 -7.65 13.05
N ARG A 70 1.91 -8.66 12.89
CA ARG A 70 1.58 -9.91 12.19
C ARG A 70 0.76 -10.87 13.05
N ALA A 71 0.85 -10.77 14.37
CA ALA A 71 0.20 -11.70 15.28
C ALA A 71 -1.33 -11.75 15.03
N PRO A 72 -1.91 -12.94 14.82
CA PRO A 72 -3.35 -13.06 14.62
C PRO A 72 -4.12 -12.80 15.92
N LEU A 73 -5.34 -12.28 15.79
CA LEU A 73 -6.26 -12.09 16.91
C LEU A 73 -7.48 -13.01 16.76
N GLY A 74 -7.43 -14.17 17.39
CA GLY A 74 -8.47 -15.18 17.26
C GLY A 74 -8.51 -15.76 15.84
N ASN A 75 -9.54 -15.41 15.08
CA ASN A 75 -9.71 -15.77 13.66
C ASN A 75 -9.46 -14.58 12.70
N LEU A 76 -8.86 -13.50 13.20
CA LEU A 76 -8.44 -12.34 12.40
C LEU A 76 -6.94 -12.45 12.08
N PHE A 77 -6.59 -12.30 10.80
CA PHE A 77 -5.22 -12.40 10.28
C PHE A 77 -4.89 -11.12 9.51
N PHE A 78 -3.62 -10.70 9.59
CA PHE A 78 -3.16 -9.44 8.99
C PHE A 78 -2.15 -9.72 7.88
N GLY A 79 -2.36 -9.10 6.73
CA GLY A 79 -1.42 -9.04 5.62
C GLY A 79 -1.26 -7.61 5.12
N GLY A 80 -0.42 -7.41 4.11
CA GLY A 80 -0.13 -6.08 3.55
C GLY A 80 1.30 -5.60 3.81
N GLU A 81 1.66 -4.47 3.20
CA GLU A 81 3.06 -4.00 3.15
C GLU A 81 3.66 -3.73 4.54
N ALA A 82 2.86 -3.18 5.46
CA ALA A 82 3.29 -2.83 6.81
C ALA A 82 3.58 -4.07 7.68
N VAL A 83 3.07 -5.24 7.30
CA VAL A 83 3.16 -6.49 8.06
C VAL A 83 4.39 -7.33 7.67
N CYS A 84 5.10 -6.94 6.60
CA CYS A 84 6.26 -7.69 6.11
C CYS A 84 7.47 -7.59 7.06
N MET A 85 8.09 -8.72 7.38
CA MET A 85 9.24 -8.82 8.29
C MET A 85 10.60 -8.71 7.59
N ASP A 86 10.70 -9.09 6.32
CA ASP A 86 11.98 -9.35 5.64
C ASP A 86 12.58 -8.11 4.96
N ASP A 87 12.51 -6.94 5.58
CA ASP A 87 13.05 -5.66 5.04
C ASP A 87 12.41 -5.18 3.72
N HIS A 88 11.27 -5.76 3.32
CA HIS A 88 10.54 -5.38 2.10
C HIS A 88 9.28 -4.55 2.40
N GLN A 89 9.28 -3.78 3.49
CA GLN A 89 8.20 -2.85 3.84
C GLN A 89 8.02 -1.77 2.77
N GLY A 90 6.82 -1.22 2.69
CA GLY A 90 6.44 -0.21 1.71
C GLY A 90 6.50 -0.68 0.26
N SER A 91 6.59 -1.99 0.04
CA SER A 91 6.71 -2.58 -1.28
C SER A 91 5.53 -3.49 -1.63
N VAL A 92 5.28 -3.61 -2.94
CA VAL A 92 4.22 -4.50 -3.47
C VAL A 92 4.53 -5.97 -3.19
N HIS A 93 5.80 -6.39 -3.31
CA HIS A 93 6.18 -7.78 -3.07
C HIS A 93 6.14 -8.14 -1.57
N GLY A 94 6.49 -7.19 -0.68
CA GLY A 94 6.30 -7.35 0.75
C GLY A 94 4.83 -7.55 1.12
N ALA A 95 3.94 -6.75 0.54
CA ALA A 95 2.49 -6.91 0.71
C ALA A 95 1.97 -8.27 0.24
N TYR A 96 2.43 -8.71 -0.95
CA TYR A 96 2.06 -9.99 -1.52
C TYR A 96 2.51 -11.16 -0.63
N SER A 97 3.79 -11.20 -0.25
CA SER A 97 4.35 -12.25 0.60
C SER A 97 3.65 -12.30 1.96
N ALA A 98 3.41 -11.15 2.60
CA ALA A 98 2.67 -11.09 3.86
C ALA A 98 1.23 -11.61 3.71
N GLY A 99 0.57 -11.33 2.58
CA GLY A 99 -0.77 -11.86 2.28
C GLY A 99 -0.80 -13.39 2.15
N ILE A 100 0.20 -14.00 1.50
CA ILE A 100 0.33 -15.46 1.40
C ILE A 100 0.49 -16.08 2.79
N ILE A 101 1.38 -15.52 3.62
CA ILE A 101 1.60 -16.00 5.00
C ILE A 101 0.31 -15.91 5.83
N ALA A 102 -0.41 -14.79 5.76
CA ALA A 102 -1.68 -14.62 6.47
C ALA A 102 -2.74 -15.64 6.03
N ALA A 103 -2.79 -15.97 4.73
CA ALA A 103 -3.69 -16.98 4.21
C ALA A 103 -3.33 -18.40 4.69
N GLU A 104 -2.03 -18.73 4.73
CA GLU A 104 -1.54 -20.00 5.29
C GLU A 104 -1.88 -20.14 6.78
N ASP A 105 -1.64 -19.08 7.57
CA ASP A 105 -1.98 -19.05 8.99
C ASP A 105 -3.48 -19.24 9.22
N CYS A 106 -4.31 -18.61 8.39
CA CYS A 106 -5.76 -18.80 8.40
C CYS A 106 -6.15 -20.26 8.09
N CYS A 107 -5.57 -20.86 7.05
CA CYS A 107 -5.83 -22.25 6.69
C CYS A 107 -5.45 -23.21 7.83
N GLN A 108 -4.29 -23.00 8.43
CA GLN A 108 -3.84 -23.81 9.56
C GLN A 108 -4.76 -23.65 10.78
N HIS A 109 -5.23 -22.44 11.06
CA HIS A 109 -6.19 -22.19 12.14
C HIS A 109 -7.50 -22.94 11.92
N LEU A 110 -8.04 -22.94 10.69
CA LEU A 110 -9.25 -23.68 10.34
C LEU A 110 -9.07 -25.19 10.48
N ILE A 111 -7.96 -25.75 9.99
CA ILE A 111 -7.64 -27.18 10.12
C ILE A 111 -7.56 -27.58 11.60
N LYS A 112 -6.90 -26.77 12.43
CA LYS A 112 -6.81 -27.04 13.89
C LYS A 112 -8.18 -27.03 14.58
N ARG A 113 -9.12 -26.18 14.14
CA ARG A 113 -10.46 -26.09 14.74
C ARG A 113 -11.45 -27.14 14.23
N LEU A 114 -11.37 -27.51 12.95
CA LEU A 114 -12.37 -28.33 12.26
C LEU A 114 -11.90 -29.79 12.01
N GLY A 115 -10.63 -30.11 12.27
CA GLY A 115 -10.02 -31.39 11.90
C GLY A 115 -9.51 -31.37 10.45
N SER A 116 -9.38 -32.53 9.81
CA SER A 116 -8.96 -32.63 8.40
C SER A 116 -10.03 -32.05 7.47
N VAL A 117 -9.96 -30.73 7.27
CA VAL A 117 -10.67 -30.03 6.20
C VAL A 117 -10.05 -30.50 4.89
N GLN A 118 -10.80 -31.26 4.08
CA GLN A 118 -10.46 -31.38 2.67
C GLN A 118 -10.65 -29.99 2.05
N LEU A 119 -9.56 -29.23 1.93
CA LEU A 119 -9.50 -28.07 1.05
C LEU A 119 -9.80 -28.58 -0.35
N VAL A 120 -11.06 -28.46 -0.77
CA VAL A 120 -11.46 -28.71 -2.15
C VAL A 120 -10.58 -27.80 -2.98
N SER A 121 -9.70 -28.41 -3.79
CA SER A 121 -8.75 -27.74 -4.67
C SER A 121 -9.52 -26.94 -5.71
N SER A 122 -10.02 -25.78 -5.30
CA SER A 122 -10.79 -24.84 -6.12
C SER A 122 -9.82 -23.91 -6.86
N ARG A 123 -8.69 -24.46 -7.31
CA ARG A 123 -7.65 -23.74 -8.03
C ARG A 123 -8.21 -23.15 -9.33
N GLU A 124 -9.20 -23.82 -9.93
CA GLU A 124 -9.95 -23.34 -11.10
C GLU A 124 -11.01 -22.26 -10.77
N GLU A 125 -11.54 -22.23 -9.54
CA GLU A 125 -12.54 -21.25 -9.12
C GLU A 125 -11.90 -19.94 -8.69
N ILE A 126 -10.72 -20.00 -8.04
CA ILE A 126 -9.89 -18.85 -7.67
C ILE A 126 -9.40 -18.09 -8.91
N LEU A 127 -9.05 -18.80 -9.99
CA LEU A 127 -8.68 -18.17 -11.27
C LEU A 127 -9.88 -17.50 -11.96
N LYS A 128 -11.10 -18.05 -11.81
CA LYS A 128 -12.34 -17.46 -12.31
C LYS A 128 -12.81 -16.25 -11.50
N SER A 129 -12.42 -16.17 -10.22
CA SER A 129 -12.75 -15.07 -9.32
C SER A 129 -11.65 -14.02 -9.17
N ILE A 130 -10.66 -14.00 -10.07
CA ILE A 130 -9.72 -12.87 -10.19
C ILE A 130 -10.54 -11.64 -10.56
N VAL A 131 -11.02 -10.96 -9.53
CA VAL A 131 -11.43 -9.57 -9.62
C VAL A 131 -10.14 -8.85 -10.01
N PRO A 132 -10.12 -8.10 -11.13
CA PRO A 132 -8.98 -7.27 -11.43
C PRO A 132 -8.68 -6.44 -10.19
N LEU A 133 -7.44 -6.43 -9.72
CA LEU A 133 -7.02 -5.47 -8.70
C LEU A 133 -7.39 -4.10 -9.24
N LYS A 134 -8.51 -3.54 -8.75
CA LYS A 134 -8.83 -2.14 -8.91
C LYS A 134 -7.84 -1.41 -8.03
N ILE A 135 -6.62 -1.26 -8.53
CA ILE A 135 -5.78 -0.16 -8.10
C ILE A 135 -6.59 1.05 -8.50
N SER A 136 -7.20 1.70 -7.51
CA SER A 136 -8.04 2.87 -7.71
C SER A 136 -7.26 3.83 -8.61
N ARG A 137 -7.71 3.98 -9.84
CA ARG A 137 -7.31 5.12 -10.65
C ARG A 137 -8.16 6.26 -10.11
N MET A 138 -7.71 6.85 -9.02
CA MET A 138 -8.10 8.21 -8.67
C MET A 138 -7.61 9.15 -9.76
#